data_AF-A0A1Y5K2J5-F1
#
_entry.id   AF-A0A1Y5K2J5-F1
#
_cell.length_a   1.000
_cell.length_b   1.000
_cell.length_c   1.000
_cell.angle_alpha   90.00
_cell.angle_beta   90.00
_cell.angle_gamma   90.00
#
_symmetry.space_group_name_H-M   'P 1'
#
loop_
_entity.id
_entity.type
_entity.pdbx_description
1 polymer ?
#
loop_
_entity_poly.entity_id
_entity_poly.type
_entity_poly.pdbx_seq_one_letter_code
_entity_poly.pdbx_strand_id
1 'polypeptide(L)' 'MAKLEQVLKAELNPQTPVQDIMQVIDAMLRTNPGHEAAILRGVAEGVSIIASRIDQRTGEDARGGTEPTNRNESDK' A
#
# COMPACT_ATOMS: atom_id res chain seq x y z
N MET A 1 8.47 -20.65 -24.78
CA MET A 1 7.04 -20.38 -24.55
C MET A 1 6.91 -18.92 -24.15
N ALA A 2 6.06 -18.14 -24.83
CA ALA A 2 5.80 -16.76 -24.42
C ALA A 2 4.87 -16.74 -23.19
N LYS A 3 5.21 -15.93 -22.18
CA LYS A 3 4.40 -15.73 -20.97
C LYS A 3 3.53 -14.49 -21.23
N LEU A 4 2.22 -14.67 -21.35
CA LEU A 4 1.27 -13.56 -21.48
C LEU A 4 0.93 -13.03 -20.09
N GLU A 5 1.37 -11.81 -19.78
CA GLU A 5 0.93 -11.05 -18.59
C GLU A 5 -0.29 -10.20 -18.98
N GLN A 6 -1.45 -10.48 -18.40
CA GLN A 6 -2.57 -9.55 -18.46
C GLN A 6 -2.30 -8.40 -17.48
N VAL A 7 -1.99 -7.23 -18.03
CA VAL A 7 -1.87 -6.00 -17.26
C VAL A 7 -3.18 -5.24 -17.35
N LEU A 8 -3.94 -5.25 -16.27
CA LEU A 8 -5.16 -4.45 -16.14
C LEU A 8 -4.75 -3.04 -15.71
N LYS A 9 -4.89 -2.05 -16.60
CA LYS A 9 -4.66 -0.63 -16.29
C LYS A 9 -6.00 0.01 -15.95
N ALA A 10 -6.16 0.44 -14.71
CA ALA A 10 -7.30 1.23 -14.26
C ALA A 10 -6.82 2.64 -13.90
N GLU A 11 -7.48 3.67 -14.45
CA GLU A 11 -7.29 5.06 -14.03
C GLU A 11 -8.21 5.31 -12.83
N LEU A 12 -7.63 5.79 -11.72
CA LEU A 12 -8.37 6.13 -10.52
C LEU A 12 -8.58 7.65 -10.47
N ASN A 13 -9.78 8.09 -10.14
CA ASN A 13 -10.04 9.49 -9.83
C ASN A 13 -9.39 9.82 -8.48
N PRO A 14 -8.41 10.76 -8.43
CA PRO A 14 -7.72 11.09 -7.19
C PRO A 14 -8.62 11.76 -6.15
N GLN A 15 -9.77 12.31 -6.55
CA GLN A 15 -10.75 12.89 -5.62
C GLN A 15 -11.68 11.85 -4.98
N THR A 16 -11.85 10.68 -5.60
CA THR A 16 -12.76 9.61 -5.15
C THR A 16 -12.17 8.19 -5.28
N PRO A 17 -10.91 7.93 -4.89
CA PRO A 17 -10.21 6.70 -5.24
C PRO A 17 -10.82 5.45 -4.60
N VAL A 18 -11.35 5.58 -3.38
CA VAL A 18 -11.98 4.46 -2.67
C VAL A 18 -13.23 3.97 -3.41
N GLN A 19 -14.04 4.90 -3.92
CA GLN A 19 -15.27 4.55 -4.62
C GLN A 19 -14.96 3.79 -5.91
N ASP A 20 -13.95 4.24 -6.67
CA ASP A 20 -13.53 3.58 -7.91
C ASP A 20 -13.00 2.15 -7.64
N ILE A 21 -12.20 1.98 -6.58
CA ILE A 21 -11.72 0.65 -6.16
C ILE A 21 -12.89 -0.27 -5.79
N MET A 22 -13.87 0.25 -5.03
CA MET A 22 -15.05 -0.54 -4.65
C MET A 22 -15.87 -0.98 -5.86
N GLN A 23 -15.97 -0.15 -6.91
CA GLN A 23 -16.64 -0.53 -8.16
C GLN A 23 -15.92 -1.69 -8.88
N VAL A 24 -14.58 -1.69 -8.89
CA VAL A 24 -13.78 -2.78 -9.47
C VAL A 24 -14.02 -4.07 -8.68
N ILE A 25 -14.01 -4.02 -7.36
CA ILE A 25 -14.30 -5.18 -6.51
C ILE A 25 -15.72 -5.71 -6.79
N ASP A 26 -16.72 -4.83 -6.86
CA ASP A 26 -18.11 -5.21 -7.16
C ASP A 26 -18.23 -5.87 -8.55
N ALA A 27 -17.53 -5.36 -9.57
CA ALA A 27 -17.46 -5.98 -10.89
C ALA A 27 -16.80 -7.37 -10.85
N MET A 28 -15.72 -7.53 -10.09
CA MET A 28 -15.03 -8.81 -9.90
C MET A 28 -15.94 -9.84 -9.23
N LEU A 29 -16.70 -9.46 -8.20
CA LEU A 29 -17.63 -10.35 -7.51
C LEU A 29 -18.75 -10.83 -8.45
N ARG A 30 -19.36 -9.92 -9.22
CA ARG A 30 -20.43 -10.27 -10.16
C ARG A 30 -19.99 -11.22 -11.28
N THR A 31 -18.74 -11.12 -11.71
CA THR A 31 -18.20 -11.89 -12.85
C THR A 31 -17.55 -13.21 -12.44
N ASN A 32 -17.34 -13.46 -11.13
CA ASN A 32 -16.66 -14.64 -10.60
C ASN A 32 -17.47 -15.32 -9.47
N PRO A 33 -18.66 -15.88 -9.78
CA PRO A 33 -19.50 -16.53 -8.78
C PRO A 33 -18.79 -17.74 -8.15
N GLY A 34 -18.88 -17.87 -6.82
CA GLY A 34 -18.21 -18.93 -6.05
C GLY A 34 -16.76 -18.61 -5.66
N HIS A 35 -16.22 -17.46 -6.07
CA HIS A 35 -14.87 -16.99 -5.70
C HIS A 35 -14.88 -15.74 -4.83
N GLU A 36 -16.04 -15.32 -4.34
CA GLU A 36 -16.24 -14.06 -3.60
C GLU A 36 -15.35 -14.00 -2.37
N ALA A 37 -15.36 -15.07 -1.56
CA ALA A 37 -14.55 -15.13 -0.34
C ALA A 37 -13.04 -15.12 -0.63
N ALA A 38 -12.60 -15.72 -1.74
CA ALA A 38 -11.19 -15.70 -2.13
C ALA A 38 -10.75 -14.30 -2.59
N ILE A 39 -11.58 -13.65 -3.39
CA ILE A 39 -11.36 -12.27 -3.85
C ILE A 39 -11.25 -11.32 -2.65
N LEU A 40 -12.23 -11.34 -1.75
CA LEU A 40 -12.26 -10.44 -0.60
C LEU A 40 -11.09 -10.68 0.37
N ARG A 41 -10.69 -11.94 0.58
CA ARG A 41 -9.51 -12.25 1.39
C ARG A 41 -8.22 -11.72 0.77
N GLY A 42 -8.03 -11.90 -0.54
CA GLY A 42 -6.86 -11.37 -1.25
C GLY A 42 -6.78 -9.84 -1.17
N VAL A 43 -7.92 -9.15 -1.28
CA VAL A 43 -7.97 -7.69 -1.10
C VAL A 43 -7.57 -7.31 0.34
N ALA A 44 -8.12 -7.97 1.35
CA ALA A 44 -7.79 -7.69 2.75
C ALA A 44 -6.29 -7.88 3.05
N GLU A 45 -5.69 -8.95 2.53
CA GLU A 45 -4.26 -9.22 2.67
C GLU A 45 -3.41 -8.14 1.99
N GLY A 46 -3.76 -7.76 0.75
CA GLY A 46 -3.07 -6.70 0.02
C GLY A 46 -3.11 -5.35 0.75
N VAL A 47 -4.26 -4.99 1.32
CA VAL A 47 -4.41 -3.77 2.14
C VAL A 47 -3.53 -3.85 3.40
N SER A 48 -3.52 -4.99 4.09
CA SER A 48 -2.69 -5.19 5.30
C SER A 48 -1.19 -5.03 5.02
N ILE A 49 -0.72 -5.56 3.89
CA ILE A 49 0.68 -5.43 3.45
C ILE A 49 1.03 -3.96 3.20
N ILE A 50 0.15 -3.21 2.51
CA ILE A 50 0.38 -1.79 2.22
C ILE A 50 0.38 -0.96 3.50
N ALA A 51 -0.58 -1.19 4.40
CA ALA A 51 -0.65 -0.52 5.70
C ALA A 51 0.64 -0.75 6.51
N SER A 52 1.08 -2.01 6.61
CA SER A 52 2.33 -2.36 7.30
C SER A 52 3.56 -1.64 6.73
N ARG A 53 3.63 -1.47 5.39
CA ARG A 53 4.72 -0.74 4.73
C ARG A 53 4.70 0.76 5.02
N ILE A 54 3.51 1.34 5.15
CA ILE A 54 3.36 2.76 5.50
C ILE A 54 3.82 2.96 6.95
N ASP A 55 3.35 2.13 7.88
CA ASP A 55 3.69 2.22 9.31
C ASP A 55 5.20 2.06 9.56
N GLN A 56 5.87 1.18 8.82
CA GLN A 56 7.32 1.03 8.89
C GLN A 56 8.07 2.27 8.41
N ARG A 57 7.60 2.93 7.34
CA ARG A 57 8.20 4.18 6.83
C ARG A 57 8.04 5.33 7.81
N THR A 58 6.85 5.52 8.37
CA THR A 58 6.63 6.52 9.42
C THR A 58 7.44 6.22 10.69
N GLY A 59 7.75 4.96 10.97
CA GLY A 59 8.64 4.56 12.07
C GLY A 59 10.13 4.85 11.83
N GLU A 60 10.60 4.83 10.58
CA GLU A 60 11.98 5.18 10.21
C GLU A 60 12.21 6.69 10.19
N ASP A 61 11.26 7.47 9.66
CA ASP A 61 11.34 8.94 9.65
C ASP A 61 11.34 9.54 11.07
N ALA A 62 10.70 8.87 12.03
CA ALA A 62 10.69 9.30 13.44
C ALA A 62 12.03 9.05 14.18
N ARG A 63 12.95 8.24 13.64
CA ARG A 63 14.23 7.90 14.27
C ARG A 63 15.42 8.69 13.74
N GLY A 64 15.24 9.57 12.76
CA GLY A 64 16.30 10.39 12.15
C GLY A 64 16.64 11.70 12.88
N GLY A 65 16.10 11.94 14.08
CA GLY A 65 16.19 13.23 14.79
C GLY A 65 17.02 13.22 16.07
N THR A 66 18.27 12.77 16.03
CA THR A 66 19.27 13.16 17.04
C THR A 66 20.62 13.37 16.36
N GLU A 67 20.88 14.62 15.93
CA GLU A 67 22.24 15.08 15.68
C GLU A 67 23.05 14.96 16.98
N PRO A 68 24.22 14.31 17.00
CA PRO A 68 25.14 14.45 18.11
C PRO A 68 25.77 15.84 18.02
N THR A 69 25.29 16.78 18.85
CA THR A 69 25.94 18.07 19.05
C THR A 69 27.28 17.83 19.73
N ASN A 70 28.36 17.69 18.95
CA ASN A 70 29.70 17.55 19.50
C ASN A 70 30.21 18.94 19.94
N ARG A 71 29.73 19.39 21.10
CA ARG A 71 30.33 20.50 21.84
C ARG A 71 31.48 19.94 22.66
N ASN A 72 32.70 20.27 22.27
CA ASN A 72 33.79 20.44 23.24
C ASN A 72 34.85 21.38 22.65
N GLU A 73 34.53 22.68 22.74
CA GLU A 73 35.56 23.70 22.95
C GLU A 73 35.84 23.82 24.45
N SER A 74 37.06 24.23 24.80
CA SER A 74 37.68 24.39 26.14
C SER A 74 38.35 23.10 26.63
N ASP A 75 39.65 23.04 26.87
CA ASP A 75 40.44 24.01 27.64
C ASP A 75 41.86 24.26 27.12
N LYS A 76 42.35 25.43 27.54
CA LYS A 76 43.63 26.10 27.28
C LYS A 76 44.87 25.30 27.67
#